data_AF-A0A968TA45-F1
#
_entry.id   AF-A0A968TA45-F1
#
_cell.length_a   1.000
_cell.length_b   1.000
_cell.length_c   1.000
_cell.angle_alpha   90.00
_cell.angle_beta   90.00
_cell.angle_gamma   90.00
#
_symmetry.space_group_name_H-M   'P 1'
#
loop_
_entity.id
_entity.type
_entity.pdbx_description
1 polymer ?
#
loop_
_entity_poly.entity_id
_entity_poly.type
_entity_poly.pdbx_seq_one_letter_code
_entity_poly.pdbx_strand_id
1 'polypeptide(L)'
;MKQQSHLLIRDAFFNAATTYRNDLNESGEAIKLYEELIQRYPNSDYTASSYYQIYSASTNIGNSSKAQQYKQLILSRFPESIYAQVLSNPDFAKAASEEDNKLNKLYEETYQLYQEGNYIQVIQRANDAINENKGGSLLQKFAFIRALSLGKTSDIPTFRRELENIVNSYPNSEVGLASKEIINKIDNFNPEVKKTEEAKRAESTYNTEDKGPLLLAWIVSSNEDLNQLVFDIINFNLDNFNKVKFEVQNADFGKDYKIITIHQFTDRKNALTYYSTFFQSPVLTKNLKDKRTFCFVISEENFKTLTIDKNAEAYLTFFEKYLFKSIVIRLIRFILLFITSYLYFDKIIYNLCQNRNIL
;
A
#
# COMPACT_ATOMS: atom_id res chain seq x y z
N MET A 1 -23.66 -13.63 -3.32
CA MET A 1 -23.18 -13.39 -4.71
C MET A 1 -24.07 -12.43 -5.50
N LYS A 2 -25.38 -12.67 -5.70
CA LYS A 2 -26.25 -11.77 -6.51
C LYS A 2 -26.34 -10.33 -5.97
N GLN A 3 -26.54 -10.15 -4.66
CA GLN A 3 -26.68 -8.81 -4.05
C GLN A 3 -25.39 -7.97 -4.16
N GLN A 4 -24.23 -8.60 -4.03
CA GLN A 4 -22.93 -7.94 -4.18
C GLN A 4 -22.64 -7.53 -5.64
N SER A 5 -23.08 -8.34 -6.61
CA SER A 5 -23.02 -7.98 -8.03
C SER A 5 -23.88 -6.74 -8.35
N HIS A 6 -25.08 -6.65 -7.77
CA HIS A 6 -25.93 -5.47 -7.94
C HIS A 6 -25.31 -4.18 -7.37
N LEU A 7 -24.59 -4.26 -6.24
CA LEU A 7 -23.85 -3.11 -5.69
C LEU A 7 -22.74 -2.67 -6.63
N LEU A 8 -21.93 -3.60 -7.17
CA LEU A 8 -20.86 -3.27 -8.12
C LEU A 8 -21.40 -2.64 -9.41
N ILE A 9 -22.51 -3.17 -9.94
CA ILE A 9 -23.15 -2.62 -11.13
C ILE A 9 -23.67 -1.21 -10.85
N ARG A 10 -24.34 -1.00 -9.72
CA ARG A 10 -24.82 0.31 -9.28
C ARG A 10 -23.67 1.34 -9.18
N ASP A 11 -22.58 0.97 -8.53
CA ASP A 11 -21.41 1.84 -8.36
C ASP A 11 -20.75 2.16 -9.72
N ALA A 12 -20.66 1.15 -10.61
CA ALA A 12 -20.14 1.34 -11.97
C ALA A 12 -20.99 2.32 -12.79
N PHE A 13 -22.32 2.24 -12.71
CA PHE A 13 -23.22 3.20 -13.37
C PHE A 13 -23.00 4.63 -12.87
N PHE A 14 -22.91 4.82 -11.54
CA PHE A 14 -22.70 6.15 -10.97
C PHE A 14 -21.35 6.73 -11.39
N ASN A 15 -20.29 5.93 -11.34
CA ASN A 15 -18.95 6.34 -11.75
C ASN A 15 -18.90 6.67 -13.25
N ALA A 16 -19.47 5.82 -14.10
CA ALA A 16 -19.53 6.06 -15.54
C ALA A 16 -20.26 7.38 -15.84
N ALA A 17 -21.44 7.59 -15.27
CA ALA A 17 -22.20 8.83 -15.47
C ALA A 17 -21.40 10.08 -15.03
N THR A 18 -20.66 9.96 -13.92
CA THR A 18 -19.81 11.03 -13.40
C THR A 18 -18.64 11.36 -14.33
N THR A 19 -17.97 10.34 -14.88
CA THR A 19 -16.90 10.51 -15.88
C THR A 19 -17.41 11.15 -17.16
N TYR A 20 -18.55 10.69 -17.70
CA TYR A 20 -19.15 11.32 -18.89
C TYR A 20 -19.44 12.81 -18.68
N ARG A 21 -19.91 13.18 -17.49
CA ARG A 21 -20.20 14.58 -17.15
C ARG A 21 -18.93 15.41 -16.96
N ASN A 22 -17.99 14.93 -16.13
CA ASN A 22 -16.86 15.73 -15.66
C ASN A 22 -15.68 15.72 -16.63
N ASP A 23 -15.37 14.55 -17.19
CA ASP A 23 -14.12 14.32 -17.93
C ASP A 23 -14.35 14.45 -19.44
N LEU A 24 -15.53 14.07 -19.91
CA LEU A 24 -15.88 14.09 -21.34
C LEU A 24 -16.80 15.24 -21.73
N ASN A 25 -17.35 15.97 -20.75
CA ASN A 25 -18.33 17.05 -20.94
C ASN A 25 -19.60 16.64 -21.74
N GLU A 26 -19.92 15.35 -21.75
CA GLU A 26 -21.04 14.74 -22.46
C GLU A 26 -22.27 14.65 -21.55
N SER A 27 -22.83 15.83 -21.21
CA SER A 27 -23.93 15.96 -20.24
C SER A 27 -25.19 15.15 -20.62
N GLY A 28 -25.45 14.96 -21.92
CA GLY A 28 -26.60 14.18 -22.39
C GLY A 28 -26.49 12.67 -22.08
N GLU A 29 -25.31 12.08 -22.30
CA GLU A 29 -25.05 10.66 -22.00
C GLU A 29 -24.98 10.42 -20.49
N ALA A 30 -24.38 11.35 -19.74
CA ALA A 30 -24.39 11.29 -18.28
C ALA A 30 -25.81 11.24 -17.71
N ILE A 31 -26.75 12.06 -18.22
CA ILE A 31 -28.15 12.04 -17.82
C ILE A 31 -28.76 10.66 -18.04
N LYS A 32 -28.57 10.04 -19.21
CA LYS A 32 -29.11 8.70 -19.51
C LYS A 32 -28.61 7.64 -18.53
N LEU A 33 -27.31 7.66 -18.21
CA LEU A 33 -26.72 6.72 -17.27
C LEU A 33 -27.22 6.92 -15.84
N TYR A 34 -27.39 8.16 -15.39
CA TYR A 34 -28.02 8.43 -14.10
C TYR A 34 -29.50 8.02 -14.08
N GLU A 35 -30.24 8.21 -15.17
CA GLU A 35 -31.63 7.77 -15.32
C GLU A 35 -31.76 6.24 -15.27
N GLU A 36 -30.84 5.53 -15.91
CA GLU A 36 -30.78 4.07 -15.87
C GLU A 36 -30.43 3.57 -14.46
N LEU A 37 -29.51 4.24 -13.77
CA LEU A 37 -29.14 3.94 -12.37
C LEU A 37 -30.35 4.05 -11.43
N ILE A 38 -31.09 5.17 -11.47
CA ILE A 38 -32.26 5.38 -10.60
C ILE A 38 -33.44 4.49 -10.98
N GLN A 39 -33.55 4.08 -12.25
CA GLN A 39 -34.59 3.14 -12.67
C GLN A 39 -34.30 1.73 -12.14
N ARG A 40 -33.05 1.29 -12.22
CA ARG A 40 -32.64 -0.05 -11.76
C ARG A 40 -32.52 -0.14 -10.24
N TYR A 41 -32.11 0.95 -9.59
CA TYR A 41 -31.83 1.00 -8.15
C TYR A 41 -32.48 2.23 -7.49
N PRO A 42 -33.83 2.32 -7.47
CA PRO A 42 -34.57 3.53 -7.09
C PRO A 42 -34.42 3.94 -5.62
N ASN A 43 -34.02 3.02 -4.73
CA ASN A 43 -33.84 3.27 -3.30
C ASN A 43 -32.37 3.12 -2.88
N SER A 44 -31.44 3.42 -3.77
CA SER A 44 -30.02 3.39 -3.43
C SER A 44 -29.54 4.69 -2.78
N ASP A 45 -28.39 4.62 -2.10
CA ASP A 45 -27.73 5.80 -1.53
C ASP A 45 -27.34 6.84 -2.60
N TYR A 46 -27.26 6.42 -3.87
CA TYR A 46 -27.01 7.32 -4.99
C TYR A 46 -28.25 8.00 -5.54
N THR A 47 -29.47 7.62 -5.15
CA THR A 47 -30.69 8.16 -5.79
C THR A 47 -30.78 9.69 -5.65
N ALA A 48 -30.59 10.21 -4.44
CA ALA A 48 -30.64 11.65 -4.19
C ALA A 48 -29.53 12.41 -4.96
N SER A 49 -28.31 11.86 -4.97
CA SER A 49 -27.18 12.42 -5.72
C SER A 49 -27.44 12.41 -7.23
N SER A 50 -27.93 11.29 -7.77
CA SER A 50 -28.23 11.11 -9.19
C SER A 50 -29.32 12.07 -9.66
N TYR A 51 -30.36 12.30 -8.85
CA TYR A 51 -31.37 13.31 -9.16
C TYR A 51 -30.75 14.71 -9.25
N TYR A 52 -29.87 15.06 -8.31
CA TYR A 52 -29.19 16.34 -8.33
C TYR A 52 -28.25 16.49 -9.54
N GLN A 53 -27.51 15.44 -9.89
CA GLN A 53 -26.65 15.44 -11.08
C GLN A 53 -27.46 15.60 -12.36
N ILE A 54 -28.63 14.94 -12.48
CA ILE A 54 -29.52 15.11 -13.64
C ILE A 54 -30.07 16.54 -13.68
N TYR A 55 -30.47 17.11 -12.55
CA TYR A 55 -30.89 18.52 -12.46
C TYR A 55 -29.80 19.45 -12.98
N SER A 56 -28.58 19.34 -12.43
CA SER A 56 -27.44 20.19 -12.79
C SER A 56 -27.07 20.05 -14.26
N ALA A 57 -26.94 18.82 -14.77
CA ALA A 57 -26.63 18.57 -16.18
C ALA A 57 -27.74 19.08 -17.11
N SER A 58 -29.02 18.92 -16.72
CA SER A 58 -30.17 19.41 -17.50
C SER A 58 -30.21 20.95 -17.57
N THR A 59 -29.84 21.63 -16.48
CA THR A 59 -29.67 23.09 -16.46
C THR A 59 -28.55 23.52 -17.39
N ASN A 60 -27.41 22.83 -17.38
CA ASN A 60 -26.25 23.17 -18.22
C ASN A 60 -26.57 23.05 -19.73
N ILE A 61 -27.36 22.06 -20.14
CA ILE A 61 -27.75 21.87 -21.55
C ILE A 61 -29.01 22.65 -21.94
N GLY A 62 -29.54 23.51 -21.07
CA GLY A 62 -30.73 24.33 -21.33
C GLY A 62 -32.06 23.58 -21.32
N ASN A 63 -32.10 22.33 -20.84
CA ASN A 63 -33.33 21.55 -20.71
C ASN A 63 -34.07 21.90 -19.41
N SER A 64 -34.70 23.08 -19.39
CA SER A 64 -35.39 23.64 -18.22
C SER A 64 -36.53 22.75 -17.70
N SER A 65 -37.22 22.03 -18.59
CA SER A 65 -38.32 21.14 -18.20
C SER A 65 -37.82 19.95 -17.37
N LYS A 66 -36.78 19.25 -17.86
CA LYS A 66 -36.18 18.12 -17.13
C LYS A 66 -35.52 18.59 -15.84
N ALA A 67 -34.82 19.73 -15.86
CA ALA A 67 -34.24 20.31 -14.65
C ALA A 67 -35.33 20.53 -13.58
N GLN A 68 -36.44 21.19 -13.94
CA GLN A 68 -37.51 21.46 -12.99
C GLN A 68 -38.16 20.18 -12.42
N GLN A 69 -38.33 19.15 -13.26
CA GLN A 69 -38.82 17.85 -12.82
C GLN A 69 -37.94 17.24 -11.74
N TYR A 70 -36.62 17.15 -11.97
CA TYR A 70 -35.70 16.56 -11.00
C TYR A 70 -35.52 17.43 -9.76
N LYS A 71 -35.59 18.76 -9.88
CA LYS A 71 -35.65 19.67 -8.73
C LYS A 71 -36.83 19.33 -7.81
N GLN A 72 -38.03 19.17 -8.37
CA GLN A 72 -39.21 18.81 -7.59
C GLN A 72 -39.10 17.42 -6.96
N LEU A 73 -38.52 16.45 -7.66
CA LEU A 73 -38.27 15.11 -7.11
C LEU A 73 -37.32 15.15 -5.90
N ILE A 74 -36.28 16.00 -5.92
CA ILE A 74 -35.36 16.15 -4.78
C ILE A 74 -36.07 16.79 -3.59
N LEU A 75 -36.80 17.89 -3.82
CA LEU A 75 -37.51 18.60 -2.74
C LEU A 75 -38.63 17.77 -2.11
N SER A 76 -39.28 16.88 -2.88
CA SER A 76 -40.36 16.03 -2.39
C SER A 76 -39.88 14.72 -1.76
N ARG A 77 -38.92 14.03 -2.38
CA ARG A 77 -38.46 12.71 -1.90
C ARG A 77 -37.28 12.78 -0.94
N PHE A 78 -36.49 13.83 -0.99
CA PHE A 78 -35.29 14.00 -0.19
C PHE A 78 -35.22 15.39 0.48
N PRO A 79 -36.27 15.86 1.18
CA PRO A 79 -36.35 17.22 1.72
C PRO A 79 -35.24 17.56 2.72
N GLU A 80 -34.75 16.56 3.46
CA GLU A 80 -33.66 16.71 4.44
C GLU A 80 -32.25 16.59 3.82
N SER A 81 -32.15 16.26 2.53
CA SER A 81 -30.84 16.07 1.89
C SER A 81 -30.13 17.40 1.67
N ILE A 82 -28.79 17.36 1.66
CA ILE A 82 -27.96 18.50 1.29
C ILE A 82 -28.36 19.08 -0.07
N TYR A 83 -28.81 18.25 -1.01
CA TYR A 83 -29.29 18.68 -2.32
C TYR A 83 -30.57 19.52 -2.25
N ALA A 84 -31.53 19.14 -1.39
CA ALA A 84 -32.73 19.93 -1.17
C ALA A 84 -32.43 21.28 -0.51
N GLN A 85 -31.47 21.30 0.42
CA GLN A 85 -30.99 22.54 1.05
C GLN A 85 -30.33 23.47 0.01
N VAL A 86 -29.44 22.94 -0.84
CA VAL A 86 -28.79 23.65 -1.95
C VAL A 86 -29.83 24.21 -2.94
N LEU A 87 -30.87 23.45 -3.27
CA LEU A 87 -31.91 23.85 -4.24
C LEU A 87 -32.92 24.86 -3.70
N SER A 88 -33.08 24.90 -2.38
CA SER A 88 -33.96 25.82 -1.67
C SER A 88 -33.26 27.14 -1.33
N ASN A 89 -31.92 27.12 -1.17
CA ASN A 89 -31.10 28.29 -0.91
C ASN A 89 -30.00 28.46 -1.99
N PRO A 90 -30.25 29.25 -3.05
CA PRO A 90 -29.29 29.50 -4.13
C PRO A 90 -27.93 30.06 -3.67
N ASP A 91 -27.87 30.71 -2.51
CA ASP A 91 -26.63 31.27 -1.95
C ASP A 91 -25.71 30.20 -1.38
N PHE A 92 -26.26 29.05 -0.94
CA PHE A 92 -25.47 27.92 -0.45
C PHE A 92 -24.66 27.25 -1.58
N ALA A 93 -25.25 27.13 -2.77
CA ALA A 93 -24.57 26.61 -3.97
C ALA A 93 -23.45 27.55 -4.44
N LYS A 94 -23.69 28.86 -4.39
CA LYS A 94 -22.68 29.88 -4.73
C LYS A 94 -21.53 29.89 -3.74
N ALA A 95 -21.82 29.86 -2.43
CA ALA A 95 -20.78 29.83 -1.40
C ALA A 95 -19.88 28.57 -1.51
N ALA A 96 -20.47 27.40 -1.79
CA ALA A 96 -19.72 26.16 -2.01
C ALA A 96 -18.85 26.21 -3.29
N SER A 97 -19.42 26.71 -4.40
CA SER A 97 -18.68 26.89 -5.67
C SER A 97 -17.58 27.96 -5.56
N GLU A 98 -17.82 29.04 -4.82
CA GLU A 98 -16.83 30.08 -4.54
C GLU A 98 -15.68 29.56 -3.67
N GLU A 99 -15.97 28.71 -2.68
CA GLU A 99 -14.93 28.09 -1.84
C GLU A 99 -14.08 27.09 -2.65
N ASP A 100 -14.70 26.26 -3.49
CA ASP A 100 -13.98 25.38 -4.41
C ASP A 100 -13.12 26.17 -5.41
N ASN A 101 -13.65 27.28 -5.95
CA ASN A 101 -12.90 28.17 -6.84
C ASN A 101 -11.73 28.86 -6.13
N LYS A 102 -11.92 29.32 -4.89
CA LYS A 102 -10.83 29.88 -4.07
C LYS A 102 -9.74 28.86 -3.81
N LEU A 103 -10.12 27.61 -3.53
CA LEU A 103 -9.15 26.57 -3.25
C LEU A 103 -8.38 26.14 -4.50
N ASN A 104 -9.04 26.04 -5.65
CA ASN A 104 -8.38 25.83 -6.94
C ASN A 104 -7.38 26.95 -7.23
N LYS A 105 -7.78 28.21 -7.02
CA LYS A 105 -6.88 29.36 -7.17
C LYS A 105 -5.70 29.31 -6.20
N LEU A 106 -5.94 28.97 -4.93
CA LEU A 106 -4.87 28.79 -3.94
C LEU A 106 -3.87 27.73 -4.39
N TYR A 107 -4.35 26.61 -4.94
CA TYR A 107 -3.48 25.55 -5.45
C TYR A 107 -2.67 26.03 -6.66
N GLU A 108 -3.30 26.74 -7.60
CA GLU A 108 -2.62 27.29 -8.78
C GLU A 108 -1.48 28.26 -8.39
N GLU A 109 -1.75 29.19 -7.48
CA GLU A 109 -0.72 30.10 -6.96
C GLU A 109 0.39 29.34 -6.21
N THR A 110 0.02 28.31 -5.45
CA THR A 110 0.99 27.45 -4.74
C THR A 110 1.87 26.67 -5.73
N TYR A 111 1.30 26.23 -6.85
CA TYR A 111 2.04 25.57 -7.92
C TYR A 111 2.99 26.53 -8.64
N GLN A 112 2.59 27.77 -8.90
CA GLN A 112 3.47 28.81 -9.45
C GLN A 112 4.69 29.04 -8.56
N LEU A 113 4.50 29.17 -7.24
CA LEU A 113 5.61 29.28 -6.29
C LEU A 113 6.56 28.08 -6.35
N TYR A 114 6.05 26.86 -6.55
CA TYR A 114 6.87 25.68 -6.73
C TYR A 114 7.72 25.76 -8.01
N GLN A 115 7.13 26.23 -9.12
CA GLN A 115 7.84 26.42 -10.39
C GLN A 115 8.93 27.48 -10.28
N GLU A 116 8.72 28.52 -9.47
CA GLU A 116 9.69 29.58 -9.16
C GLU A 116 10.78 29.14 -8.17
N GLY A 117 10.66 27.94 -7.57
CA GLY A 117 11.61 27.43 -6.59
C GLY A 117 11.40 27.95 -5.16
N ASN A 118 10.26 28.61 -4.89
CA ASN A 118 9.90 29.17 -3.57
C ASN A 118 9.38 28.09 -2.60
N TYR A 119 10.15 27.01 -2.40
CA TYR A 119 9.72 25.79 -1.73
C TYR A 119 9.25 25.98 -0.28
N ILE A 120 9.86 26.90 0.48
CA ILE A 120 9.44 27.18 1.87
C ILE A 120 8.02 27.75 1.91
N GLN A 121 7.68 28.66 1.00
CA GLN A 121 6.34 29.23 0.91
C GLN A 121 5.32 28.18 0.44
N VAL A 122 5.71 27.29 -0.48
CA VAL A 122 4.87 26.17 -0.91
C VAL A 122 4.52 25.26 0.27
N ILE A 123 5.51 24.92 1.10
CA ILE A 123 5.30 24.10 2.30
C ILE A 123 4.34 24.77 3.27
N GLN A 124 4.49 26.07 3.51
CA GLN A 124 3.58 26.84 4.38
C GLN A 124 2.14 26.82 3.85
N ARG A 125 1.93 27.24 2.59
CA ARG A 125 0.60 27.27 1.97
C ARG A 125 -0.07 25.90 1.94
N ALA A 126 0.70 24.85 1.64
CA ALA A 126 0.18 23.50 1.62
C ALA A 126 -0.18 23.00 3.02
N ASN A 127 0.61 23.34 4.05
CA ASN A 127 0.27 23.01 5.44
C ASN A 127 -1.02 23.70 5.89
N ASP A 128 -1.21 24.98 5.55
CA ASP A 128 -2.44 25.72 5.88
C ASP A 128 -3.65 25.05 5.23
N ALA A 129 -3.59 24.74 3.93
CA ALA A 129 -4.66 24.05 3.21
C ALA A 129 -5.00 22.67 3.81
N ILE A 130 -3.98 21.91 4.22
CA ILE A 130 -4.15 20.57 4.80
C ILE A 130 -4.73 20.65 6.22
N ASN A 131 -4.24 21.57 7.05
CA ASN A 131 -4.68 21.72 8.44
C ASN A 131 -6.12 22.23 8.55
N GLU A 132 -6.54 23.09 7.63
CA GLU A 132 -7.92 23.56 7.55
C GLU A 132 -8.90 22.48 7.03
N ASN A 133 -8.38 21.31 6.61
CA ASN A 133 -9.13 20.20 6.01
C ASN A 133 -10.05 20.64 4.85
N LYS A 134 -9.64 21.69 4.13
CA LYS A 134 -10.37 22.25 2.99
C LYS A 134 -9.99 21.48 1.73
N GLY A 135 -10.99 20.96 0.99
CA GLY A 135 -10.78 20.66 -0.42
C GLY A 135 -10.88 19.24 -0.93
N GLY A 136 -11.37 18.26 -0.16
CA GLY A 136 -11.65 16.92 -0.68
C GLY A 136 -10.50 16.35 -1.54
N SER A 137 -10.70 16.24 -2.87
CA SER A 137 -9.72 15.71 -3.83
C SER A 137 -8.48 16.60 -4.06
N LEU A 138 -8.48 17.88 -3.67
CA LEU A 138 -7.32 18.78 -3.76
C LEU A 138 -6.32 18.56 -2.60
N LEU A 139 -6.77 18.04 -1.46
CA LEU A 139 -5.91 17.79 -0.30
C LEU A 139 -4.74 16.87 -0.64
N GLN A 140 -5.00 15.82 -1.43
CA GLN A 140 -3.94 14.91 -1.90
C GLN A 140 -2.91 15.62 -2.80
N LYS A 141 -3.35 16.64 -3.58
CA LYS A 141 -2.46 17.45 -4.43
C LYS A 141 -1.60 18.41 -3.60
N PHE A 142 -2.18 19.03 -2.57
CA PHE A 142 -1.43 19.84 -1.60
C PHE A 142 -0.42 19.00 -0.82
N ALA A 143 -0.80 17.79 -0.37
CA ALA A 143 0.11 16.88 0.29
C ALA A 143 1.30 16.52 -0.62
N PHE A 144 1.03 16.25 -1.90
CA PHE A 144 2.07 15.91 -2.87
C PHE A 144 3.02 17.08 -3.17
N ILE A 145 2.52 18.28 -3.46
CA ILE A 145 3.39 19.43 -3.73
C ILE A 145 4.21 19.86 -2.50
N ARG A 146 3.66 19.66 -1.29
CA ARG A 146 4.40 19.79 -0.04
C ARG A 146 5.55 18.80 0.04
N ALA A 147 5.29 17.51 -0.22
CA ALA A 147 6.32 16.48 -0.18
C ALA A 147 7.43 16.75 -1.20
N LEU A 148 7.08 17.13 -2.43
CA LEU A 148 8.06 17.50 -3.46
C LEU A 148 8.92 18.70 -3.03
N SER A 149 8.30 19.70 -2.41
CA SER A 149 9.02 20.87 -1.89
C SER A 149 9.94 20.51 -0.73
N LEU A 150 9.50 19.64 0.18
CA LEU A 150 10.36 19.09 1.23
C LEU A 150 11.54 18.33 0.64
N GLY A 151 11.35 17.55 -0.44
CA GLY A 151 12.45 16.90 -1.17
C GLY A 151 13.51 17.85 -1.73
N LYS A 152 13.21 19.15 -1.83
CA LYS A 152 14.16 20.19 -2.23
C LYS A 152 14.84 20.88 -1.05
N THR A 153 14.27 20.78 0.16
CA THR A 153 14.70 21.57 1.33
C THR A 153 15.10 20.72 2.54
N SER A 154 14.86 19.41 2.54
CA SER A 154 15.19 18.48 3.62
C SER A 154 16.06 17.32 3.15
N ASP A 155 16.45 16.45 4.08
CA ASP A 155 17.22 15.25 3.80
C ASP A 155 16.36 14.15 3.14
N ILE A 156 17.02 13.27 2.38
CA ILE A 156 16.38 12.17 1.64
C ILE A 156 15.48 11.29 2.54
N PRO A 157 15.87 10.91 3.78
CA PRO A 157 15.00 10.16 4.68
C PRO A 157 13.68 10.88 4.99
N THR A 158 13.73 12.19 5.27
CA THR A 158 12.51 12.97 5.53
C THR A 158 11.62 13.03 4.30
N PHE A 159 12.20 13.28 3.13
CA PHE A 159 11.44 13.28 1.88
C PHE A 159 10.76 11.94 1.61
N ARG A 160 11.50 10.83 1.75
CA ARG A 160 10.97 9.48 1.57
C ARG A 160 9.80 9.20 2.51
N ARG A 161 9.91 9.59 3.78
CA ARG A 161 8.85 9.39 4.79
C ARG A 161 7.58 10.17 4.46
N GLU A 162 7.72 11.40 3.98
CA GLU A 162 6.56 12.20 3.54
C GLU A 162 5.84 11.57 2.35
N LEU A 163 6.59 11.01 1.38
CA LEU A 163 5.99 10.26 0.28
C LEU A 163 5.28 8.98 0.78
N GLU A 164 5.86 8.29 1.76
CA GLU A 164 5.24 7.10 2.36
C GLU A 164 3.91 7.44 3.06
N ASN A 165 3.84 8.59 3.73
CA ASN A 165 2.59 9.11 4.30
C ASN A 165 1.52 9.29 3.21
N ILE A 166 1.89 9.84 2.04
CA ILE A 166 0.96 10.01 0.90
C ILE A 166 0.47 8.66 0.38
N VAL A 167 1.37 7.67 0.22
CA VAL A 167 0.99 6.32 -0.21
C VAL A 167 0.01 5.68 0.77
N ASN A 168 0.21 5.87 2.08
CA ASN A 168 -0.66 5.32 3.10
C ASN A 168 -2.03 6.01 3.14
N SER A 169 -2.07 7.34 2.98
CA SER A 169 -3.32 8.12 2.99
C SER A 169 -4.11 8.00 1.68
N TYR A 170 -3.43 7.85 0.54
CA TYR A 170 -4.04 7.87 -0.79
C TYR A 170 -3.53 6.75 -1.73
N PRO A 171 -3.63 5.47 -1.34
CA PRO A 171 -2.90 4.36 -1.98
C PRO A 171 -3.22 4.14 -3.46
N ASN A 172 -4.43 4.48 -3.90
CA ASN A 172 -4.90 4.27 -5.28
C ASN A 172 -5.06 5.57 -6.08
N SER A 173 -4.65 6.72 -5.52
CA SER A 173 -4.70 7.98 -6.24
C SER A 173 -3.49 8.15 -7.15
N GLU A 174 -3.60 9.04 -8.13
CA GLU A 174 -2.47 9.40 -9.02
C GLU A 174 -1.24 9.85 -8.20
N VAL A 175 -1.44 10.66 -7.16
CA VAL A 175 -0.34 11.13 -6.29
C VAL A 175 0.23 10.02 -5.42
N GLY A 176 -0.58 9.04 -5.00
CA GLY A 176 -0.11 7.87 -4.27
C GLY A 176 0.76 6.96 -5.14
N LEU A 177 0.31 6.70 -6.37
CA LEU A 177 1.07 5.93 -7.35
C LEU A 177 2.39 6.63 -7.72
N ALA A 178 2.34 7.94 -7.99
CA ALA A 178 3.53 8.75 -8.24
C ALA A 178 4.50 8.76 -7.04
N SER A 179 3.97 8.89 -5.81
CA SER A 179 4.80 8.83 -4.60
C SER A 179 5.49 7.48 -4.45
N LYS A 180 4.80 6.38 -4.74
CA LYS A 180 5.38 5.03 -4.74
C LYS A 180 6.51 4.89 -5.76
N GLU A 181 6.35 5.45 -6.96
CA GLU A 181 7.42 5.46 -7.97
C GLU A 181 8.65 6.24 -7.52
N ILE A 182 8.45 7.39 -6.87
CA ILE A 182 9.56 8.20 -6.33
C ILE A 182 10.25 7.45 -5.19
N ILE A 183 9.51 6.83 -4.27
CA ILE A 183 10.08 5.99 -3.21
C ILE A 183 10.92 4.85 -3.82
N ASN A 184 10.41 4.15 -4.83
CA ASN A 184 11.16 3.08 -5.50
C ASN A 184 12.48 3.59 -6.09
N LYS A 185 12.49 4.80 -6.67
CA LYS A 185 13.72 5.43 -7.17
C LYS A 185 14.68 5.73 -6.01
N ILE A 186 14.19 6.38 -4.95
CA ILE A 186 15.00 6.68 -3.74
C ILE A 186 15.61 5.39 -3.19
N ASP A 187 14.82 4.32 -3.06
CA ASP A 187 15.26 3.05 -2.51
C ASP A 187 16.32 2.36 -3.37
N ASN A 188 16.19 2.46 -4.69
CA ASN A 188 17.18 1.92 -5.62
C ASN A 188 18.50 2.72 -5.60
N PHE A 189 18.44 4.05 -5.48
CA PHE A 189 19.64 4.90 -5.41
C PHE A 189 20.28 4.94 -4.02
N ASN A 190 19.48 4.80 -2.98
CA ASN A 190 19.87 4.92 -1.58
C ASN A 190 19.33 3.73 -0.76
N PRO A 191 19.80 2.50 -1.03
CA PRO A 191 19.32 1.30 -0.34
C PRO A 191 19.51 1.35 1.19
N GLU A 192 20.52 2.08 1.66
CA GLU A 192 20.74 2.29 3.09
C GLU A 192 19.67 3.18 3.75
N VAL A 193 19.05 4.10 3.00
CA VAL A 193 17.90 4.89 3.49
C VAL A 193 16.69 3.97 3.67
N LYS A 194 16.39 3.13 2.67
CA LYS A 194 15.34 2.10 2.78
C LYS A 194 15.53 1.26 4.04
N LYS A 195 16.71 0.64 4.20
CA LYS A 195 17.04 -0.20 5.37
C LYS A 195 16.87 0.55 6.69
N THR A 196 17.34 1.81 6.75
CA THR A 196 17.29 2.61 7.98
C THR A 196 15.85 2.97 8.36
N GLU A 197 15.04 3.41 7.41
CA GLU A 197 13.65 3.78 7.68
C GLU A 197 12.78 2.54 7.97
N GLU A 198 13.00 1.43 7.27
CA GLU A 198 12.33 0.15 7.57
C GLU A 198 12.70 -0.37 8.96
N ALA A 199 13.97 -0.24 9.39
CA ALA A 199 14.39 -0.61 10.73
C ALA A 199 13.71 0.26 11.81
N LYS A 200 13.65 1.59 11.62
CA LYS A 200 12.94 2.49 12.56
C LYS A 200 11.45 2.18 12.64
N ARG A 201 10.81 1.92 11.50
CA ARG A 201 9.41 1.51 11.46
C ARG A 201 9.22 0.22 12.25
N ALA A 202 10.03 -0.80 11.97
CA ALA A 202 9.96 -2.07 12.66
C ALA A 202 10.18 -1.93 14.18
N GLU A 203 11.09 -1.07 14.63
CA GLU A 203 11.29 -0.76 16.06
C GLU A 203 10.05 -0.21 16.75
N SER A 204 9.24 0.59 16.04
CA SER A 204 7.97 1.12 16.55
C SER A 204 6.81 0.11 16.44
N THR A 205 6.92 -0.85 15.53
CA THR A 205 5.86 -1.83 15.23
C THR A 205 5.96 -3.09 16.08
N TYR A 206 7.17 -3.56 16.38
CA TYR A 206 7.40 -4.86 17.00
C TYR A 206 7.94 -4.74 18.43
N ASN A 207 7.51 -5.66 19.29
CA ASN A 207 7.93 -5.73 20.68
C ASN A 207 9.35 -6.28 20.81
N THR A 208 10.26 -5.49 21.39
CA THR A 208 11.68 -5.86 21.57
C THR A 208 11.93 -6.85 22.70
N GLU A 209 10.99 -6.99 23.64
CA GLU A 209 11.09 -8.03 24.68
C GLU A 209 10.85 -9.42 24.09
N ASP A 210 9.95 -9.52 23.10
CA ASP A 210 9.61 -10.73 22.34
C ASP A 210 9.40 -11.94 23.28
N LYS A 211 8.62 -11.75 24.35
CA LYS A 211 8.35 -12.75 25.39
C LYS A 211 7.17 -13.66 24.99
N GLY A 212 7.12 -14.85 25.58
CA GLY A 212 6.03 -15.81 25.37
C GLY A 212 6.39 -16.97 24.43
N PRO A 213 5.39 -17.74 23.96
CA PRO A 213 5.59 -18.85 23.04
C PRO A 213 6.27 -18.38 21.74
N LEU A 214 7.25 -19.17 21.29
CA LEU A 214 8.05 -18.88 20.11
C LEU A 214 7.73 -19.86 18.99
N LEU A 215 7.86 -19.37 17.76
CA LEU A 215 7.82 -20.15 16.54
C LEU A 215 8.98 -19.74 15.62
N LEU A 216 9.29 -20.62 14.67
CA LEU A 216 10.13 -20.28 13.53
C LEU A 216 9.21 -19.94 12.37
N ALA A 217 9.42 -18.80 11.74
CA ALA A 217 8.73 -18.42 10.52
C ALA A 217 9.71 -18.50 9.36
N TRP A 218 9.34 -19.20 8.28
CA TRP A 218 10.07 -19.24 7.03
C TRP A 218 9.17 -18.78 5.88
N ILE A 219 9.52 -17.64 5.30
CA ILE A 219 8.79 -16.98 4.22
C ILE A 219 9.54 -17.22 2.92
N VAL A 220 8.83 -17.79 1.95
CA VAL A 220 9.35 -18.23 0.65
C VAL A 220 8.48 -17.71 -0.48
N SER A 221 9.00 -17.67 -1.71
CA SER A 221 8.24 -17.25 -2.89
C SER A 221 6.96 -18.08 -3.06
N SER A 222 5.88 -17.45 -3.52
CA SER A 222 4.61 -18.13 -3.80
C SER A 222 4.72 -19.22 -4.88
N ASN A 223 5.78 -19.18 -5.71
CA ASN A 223 6.09 -20.12 -6.78
C ASN A 223 6.77 -21.43 -6.29
N GLU A 224 7.15 -21.50 -5.02
CA GLU A 224 7.69 -22.71 -4.42
C GLU A 224 6.61 -23.78 -4.20
N ASP A 225 7.03 -25.05 -4.20
CA ASP A 225 6.18 -26.17 -3.83
C ASP A 225 6.13 -26.31 -2.31
N LEU A 226 5.09 -25.74 -1.69
CA LEU A 226 4.90 -25.78 -0.24
C LEU A 226 4.83 -27.21 0.31
N ASN A 227 4.22 -28.14 -0.43
CA ASN A 227 4.05 -29.50 0.07
C ASN A 227 5.41 -30.21 0.15
N GLN A 228 6.25 -30.01 -0.88
CA GLN A 228 7.62 -30.52 -0.85
C GLN A 228 8.43 -29.89 0.28
N LEU A 229 8.36 -28.56 0.46
CA LEU A 229 9.09 -27.88 1.53
C LEU A 229 8.64 -28.34 2.93
N VAL A 230 7.34 -28.51 3.15
CA VAL A 230 6.82 -29.04 4.43
C VAL A 230 7.30 -30.47 4.65
N PHE A 231 7.30 -31.32 3.62
CA PHE A 231 7.84 -32.68 3.71
C PHE A 231 9.34 -32.69 4.06
N ASP A 232 10.13 -31.84 3.41
CA ASP A 232 11.56 -31.71 3.67
C ASP A 232 11.83 -31.24 5.11
N ILE A 233 11.00 -30.33 5.64
CA ILE A 233 11.07 -29.87 7.03
C ILE A 233 10.73 -31.00 8.01
N ILE A 234 9.71 -31.80 7.71
CA ILE A 234 9.34 -32.95 8.56
C ILE A 234 10.50 -33.94 8.63
N ASN A 235 11.13 -34.28 7.50
CA ASN A 235 12.30 -35.16 7.49
C ASN A 235 13.49 -34.54 8.22
N PHE A 236 13.77 -33.27 7.97
CA PHE A 236 14.80 -32.53 8.70
C PHE A 236 14.59 -32.58 10.22
N ASN A 237 13.34 -32.45 10.68
CA ASN A 237 13.00 -32.55 12.11
C ASN A 237 13.26 -33.95 12.67
N LEU A 238 12.90 -35.00 11.92
CA LEU A 238 13.13 -36.38 12.32
C LEU A 238 14.63 -36.69 12.43
N ASP A 239 15.44 -36.17 11.51
CA ASP A 239 16.89 -36.43 11.45
C ASP A 239 17.66 -35.67 12.54
N ASN A 240 17.25 -34.42 12.84
CA ASN A 240 18.04 -33.51 13.68
C ASN A 240 17.46 -33.29 15.08
N PHE A 241 16.16 -33.52 15.28
CA PHE A 241 15.45 -33.16 16.50
C PHE A 241 14.40 -34.22 16.93
N ASN A 242 14.76 -35.50 16.86
CA ASN A 242 13.88 -36.64 17.13
C ASN A 242 13.21 -36.72 18.53
N LYS A 243 13.61 -35.87 19.48
CA LYS A 243 13.03 -35.82 20.83
C LYS A 243 11.85 -34.86 20.96
N VAL A 244 11.62 -34.01 19.96
CA VAL A 244 10.59 -32.97 20.00
C VAL A 244 9.63 -33.17 18.83
N LYS A 245 8.33 -33.20 19.12
CA LYS A 245 7.30 -33.26 18.10
C LYS A 245 6.91 -31.83 17.69
N PHE A 246 7.58 -31.31 16.67
CA PHE A 246 7.23 -30.02 16.11
C PHE A 246 5.93 -30.08 15.33
N GLU A 247 5.17 -28.98 15.38
CA GLU A 247 4.02 -28.77 14.52
C GLU A 247 4.43 -27.83 13.38
N VAL A 248 4.17 -28.26 12.14
CA VAL A 248 4.49 -27.50 10.92
C VAL A 248 3.19 -27.07 10.27
N GLN A 249 3.01 -25.78 10.09
CA GLN A 249 1.85 -25.17 9.43
C GLN A 249 2.32 -24.34 8.24
N ASN A 250 1.42 -24.09 7.29
CA ASN A 250 1.69 -23.18 6.18
C ASN A 250 0.46 -22.33 5.85
N ALA A 251 0.69 -21.15 5.30
CA ALA A 251 -0.33 -20.20 4.88
C ALA A 251 0.19 -19.27 3.77
N ASP A 252 -0.71 -18.54 3.13
CA ASP A 252 -0.35 -17.45 2.22
C ASP A 252 0.19 -16.24 3.01
N PHE A 253 1.18 -15.55 2.47
CA PHE A 253 1.78 -14.36 3.06
C PHE A 253 1.81 -13.22 2.04
N GLY A 254 0.66 -12.56 1.87
CA GLY A 254 0.50 -11.60 0.79
C GLY A 254 0.37 -12.27 -0.57
N LYS A 255 0.69 -11.56 -1.65
CA LYS A 255 0.52 -12.04 -3.03
C LYS A 255 1.71 -12.86 -3.53
N ASP A 256 2.91 -12.45 -3.14
CA ASP A 256 4.16 -12.93 -3.74
C ASP A 256 4.89 -13.96 -2.86
N TYR A 257 4.40 -14.17 -1.63
CA TYR A 257 5.04 -15.05 -0.67
C TYR A 257 4.03 -15.98 0.01
N LYS A 258 4.59 -17.06 0.54
CA LYS A 258 3.94 -18.02 1.43
C LYS A 258 4.79 -18.14 2.69
N ILE A 259 4.18 -18.57 3.78
CA ILE A 259 4.85 -18.72 5.07
C ILE A 259 4.67 -20.14 5.59
N ILE A 260 5.75 -20.73 6.07
CA ILE A 260 5.77 -21.98 6.82
C ILE A 260 6.15 -21.64 8.25
N THR A 261 5.38 -22.11 9.22
CA THR A 261 5.66 -21.92 10.65
C THR A 261 5.92 -23.24 11.34
N ILE A 262 6.91 -23.23 12.23
CA ILE A 262 7.26 -24.38 13.07
C ILE A 262 7.07 -23.96 14.52
N HIS A 263 6.24 -24.71 15.26
CA HIS A 263 5.83 -24.40 16.64
C HIS A 263 6.40 -25.42 17.64
N GLN A 264 6.07 -25.25 18.93
CA GLN A 264 6.46 -26.13 20.04
C GLN A 264 7.90 -25.95 20.53
N PHE A 265 8.44 -24.74 20.44
CA PHE A 265 9.71 -24.41 21.09
C PHE A 265 9.51 -24.16 22.59
N THR A 266 10.29 -24.83 23.43
CA THR A 266 10.22 -24.69 24.90
C THR A 266 10.78 -23.35 25.38
N ASP A 267 11.76 -22.82 24.66
CA ASP A 267 12.46 -21.59 25.00
C ASP A 267 13.22 -21.04 23.78
N ARG A 268 13.71 -19.80 23.92
CA ARG A 268 14.45 -19.11 22.86
C ARG A 268 15.76 -19.81 22.48
N LYS A 269 16.45 -20.45 23.43
CA LYS A 269 17.72 -21.12 23.15
C LYS A 269 17.49 -22.29 22.21
N ASN A 270 16.46 -23.09 22.45
CA ASN A 270 16.09 -24.20 21.59
C ASN A 270 15.59 -23.73 20.22
N ALA A 271 14.77 -22.67 20.18
CA ALA A 271 14.33 -22.07 18.91
C ALA A 271 15.52 -21.55 18.06
N LEU A 272 16.48 -20.87 18.68
CA LEU A 272 17.67 -20.36 17.98
C LEU A 272 18.64 -21.49 17.55
N THR A 273 18.70 -22.58 18.31
CA THR A 273 19.46 -23.78 17.91
C THR A 273 18.82 -24.43 16.68
N TYR A 274 17.49 -24.55 16.68
CA TYR A 274 16.73 -25.01 15.53
C TYR A 274 16.98 -24.13 14.31
N TYR A 275 16.79 -22.81 14.45
CA TYR A 275 17.06 -21.81 13.41
C TYR A 275 18.46 -21.99 12.81
N SER A 276 19.48 -22.12 13.65
CA SER A 276 20.87 -22.22 13.18
C SER A 276 21.13 -23.50 12.39
N THR A 277 20.55 -24.62 12.84
CA THR A 277 20.66 -25.92 12.18
C THR A 277 19.88 -25.94 10.86
N PHE A 278 18.69 -25.34 10.85
CA PHE A 278 17.83 -25.19 9.68
C PHE A 278 18.56 -24.46 8.55
N PHE A 279 19.18 -23.31 8.85
CA PHE A 279 19.90 -22.52 7.85
C PHE A 279 21.15 -23.18 7.28
N GLN A 280 21.76 -24.11 8.02
CA GLN A 280 22.92 -24.86 7.56
C GLN A 280 22.56 -26.07 6.71
N SER A 281 21.28 -26.46 6.66
CA SER A 281 20.81 -27.62 5.91
C SER A 281 20.81 -27.37 4.40
N PRO A 282 21.64 -28.07 3.61
CA PRO A 282 21.62 -27.95 2.15
C PRO A 282 20.30 -28.48 1.57
N VAL A 283 19.67 -29.45 2.22
CA VAL A 283 18.39 -30.05 1.77
C VAL A 283 17.30 -29.00 1.65
N LEU A 284 17.22 -28.10 2.65
CA LEU A 284 16.19 -27.05 2.72
C LEU A 284 16.49 -25.83 1.84
N THR A 285 17.75 -25.63 1.44
CA THR A 285 18.20 -24.38 0.79
C THR A 285 18.65 -24.55 -0.66
N LYS A 286 18.99 -25.76 -1.10
CA LYS A 286 19.61 -26.00 -2.42
C LYS A 286 18.62 -25.94 -3.59
N ASN A 287 17.37 -26.35 -3.38
CA ASN A 287 16.38 -26.55 -4.46
C ASN A 287 15.32 -25.44 -4.55
N LEU A 288 15.51 -24.34 -3.82
CA LEU A 288 14.62 -23.18 -3.92
C LEU A 288 14.74 -22.56 -5.31
N LYS A 289 13.60 -22.36 -5.97
CA LYS A 289 13.52 -21.67 -7.27
C LYS A 289 13.87 -20.18 -7.10
N ASP A 290 13.40 -19.57 -6.02
CA ASP A 290 13.71 -18.20 -5.61
C ASP A 290 14.51 -18.19 -4.31
N LYS A 291 15.70 -17.61 -4.34
CA LYS A 291 16.58 -17.51 -3.17
C LYS A 291 16.17 -16.39 -2.21
N ARG A 292 15.22 -15.53 -2.58
CA ARG A 292 14.66 -14.50 -1.71
C ARG A 292 13.76 -15.16 -0.67
N THR A 293 14.35 -15.46 0.47
CA THR A 293 13.63 -16.04 1.61
C THR A 293 13.95 -15.27 2.88
N PHE A 294 12.99 -15.26 3.80
CA PHE A 294 13.16 -14.66 5.12
C PHE A 294 12.87 -15.73 6.15
N CYS A 295 13.77 -15.94 7.10
CA CYS A 295 13.52 -16.84 8.21
C CYS A 295 14.07 -16.24 9.49
N PHE A 296 13.31 -16.43 10.58
CA PHE A 296 13.56 -15.86 11.90
C PHE A 296 12.77 -16.61 12.97
N VAL A 297 13.26 -16.51 14.21
CA VAL A 297 12.50 -16.90 15.41
C VAL A 297 11.69 -15.69 15.86
N ILE A 298 10.41 -15.91 16.16
CA ILE A 298 9.44 -14.84 16.44
C ILE A 298 8.46 -15.30 17.53
N SER A 299 8.09 -14.42 18.45
CA SER A 299 6.99 -14.69 19.40
C SER A 299 5.63 -14.68 18.71
N GLU A 300 4.65 -15.37 19.28
CA GLU A 300 3.28 -15.32 18.77
C GLU A 300 2.71 -13.88 18.72
N GLU A 301 3.11 -13.00 19.64
CA GLU A 301 2.72 -11.59 19.65
C GLU A 301 3.23 -10.87 18.40
N ASN A 302 4.55 -10.89 18.18
CA ASN A 302 5.16 -10.27 17.01
C ASN A 302 4.70 -10.94 15.71
N PHE A 303 4.41 -12.24 15.73
CA PHE A 303 3.87 -12.96 14.58
C PHE A 303 2.49 -12.46 14.17
N LYS A 304 1.60 -12.21 15.14
CA LYS A 304 0.30 -11.58 14.86
C LYS A 304 0.49 -10.21 14.20
N THR A 305 1.40 -9.39 14.71
CA THR A 305 1.72 -8.09 14.08
C THR A 305 2.28 -8.26 12.67
N LEU A 306 3.19 -9.21 12.45
CA LEU A 306 3.81 -9.46 11.15
C LEU A 306 2.80 -9.91 10.09
N THR A 307 1.80 -10.72 10.45
CA THR A 307 0.77 -11.15 9.49
C THR A 307 -0.13 -10.00 9.03
N ILE A 308 -0.21 -8.91 9.79
CA ILE A 308 -0.89 -7.67 9.44
C ILE A 308 0.04 -6.77 8.60
N ASP A 309 1.25 -6.49 9.10
CA ASP A 309 2.23 -5.58 8.47
C ASP A 309 2.80 -6.14 7.15
N LYS A 310 2.92 -7.47 7.04
CA LYS A 310 3.40 -8.21 5.87
C LYS A 310 4.79 -7.81 5.36
N ASN A 311 5.59 -7.10 6.17
CA ASN A 311 6.94 -6.68 5.82
C ASN A 311 8.00 -7.61 6.42
N ALA A 312 8.25 -8.73 5.74
CA ALA A 312 9.22 -9.74 6.17
C ALA A 312 10.68 -9.23 6.21
N GLU A 313 11.05 -8.34 5.30
CA GLU A 313 12.39 -7.76 5.20
C GLU A 313 12.69 -6.84 6.39
N ALA A 314 11.73 -5.97 6.73
CA ALA A 314 11.83 -5.10 7.90
C ALA A 314 11.86 -5.90 9.20
N TYR A 315 11.02 -6.93 9.33
CA TYR A 315 11.04 -7.79 10.52
C TYR A 315 12.36 -8.58 10.62
N LEU A 316 12.90 -9.10 9.52
CA LEU A 316 14.20 -9.77 9.55
C LEU A 316 15.29 -8.83 10.07
N THR A 317 15.30 -7.58 9.62
CA THR A 317 16.23 -6.55 10.09
C THR A 317 16.08 -6.28 11.59
N PHE A 318 14.83 -6.16 12.07
CA PHE A 318 14.51 -6.01 13.49
C PHE A 318 14.95 -7.22 14.32
N PHE A 319 14.61 -8.43 13.87
CA PHE A 319 15.00 -9.69 14.50
C PHE A 319 16.52 -9.78 14.62
N GLU A 320 17.23 -9.51 13.52
CA GLU A 320 18.68 -9.53 13.51
C GLU A 320 19.23 -8.54 14.53
N LYS A 321 18.72 -7.29 14.56
CA LYS A 321 19.19 -6.23 15.44
C LYS A 321 18.96 -6.51 16.93
N TYR A 322 17.74 -6.90 17.32
CA TYR A 322 17.32 -6.93 18.72
C TYR A 322 17.24 -8.34 19.32
N LEU A 323 16.84 -9.32 18.52
CA LEU A 323 16.45 -10.65 18.99
C LEU A 323 17.49 -11.73 18.68
N PHE A 324 18.43 -11.44 17.76
CA PHE A 324 19.50 -12.33 17.35
C PHE A 324 20.87 -11.81 17.78
N LYS A 325 21.29 -12.13 19.01
CA LYS A 325 22.51 -11.58 19.64
C LYS A 325 23.80 -12.37 19.39
N SER A 326 23.80 -13.41 18.56
CA SER A 326 25.03 -14.19 18.30
C SER A 326 25.89 -13.55 17.20
N ILE A 327 26.96 -12.87 17.62
CA ILE A 327 28.00 -12.30 16.74
C ILE A 327 28.59 -13.38 15.79
N VAL A 328 28.79 -14.59 16.29
CA VAL A 328 29.39 -15.71 15.55
C VAL A 328 28.50 -16.14 14.37
N ILE A 329 27.18 -16.19 14.55
CA ILE A 329 26.26 -16.62 13.49
C ILE A 329 25.99 -15.50 12.48
N ARG A 330 25.97 -14.23 12.91
CA ARG A 330 25.98 -13.07 12.00
C ARG A 330 27.19 -13.12 11.06
N LEU A 331 28.38 -13.43 11.58
CA LEU A 331 29.60 -13.63 10.78
C LEU A 331 29.47 -14.81 9.81
N ILE A 332 28.96 -15.96 10.26
CA ILE A 332 28.77 -17.14 9.39
C ILE A 332 27.77 -16.86 8.25
N ARG A 333 26.66 -16.17 8.53
CA ARG A 333 25.67 -15.79 7.50
C ARG A 333 26.23 -14.74 6.55
N PHE A 334 26.99 -13.76 7.04
CA PHE A 334 27.68 -12.78 6.20
C PHE A 334 28.70 -13.47 5.28
N ILE A 335 29.45 -14.44 5.79
CA ILE A 335 30.39 -15.27 5.01
C ILE A 335 29.63 -16.14 4.00
N LEU A 336 28.51 -16.77 4.36
CA LEU A 336 27.70 -17.57 3.42
C LEU A 336 27.06 -16.72 2.32
N LEU A 337 26.57 -15.53 2.64
CA LEU A 337 26.06 -14.56 1.66
C LEU A 337 27.17 -14.03 0.75
N PHE A 338 28.37 -13.78 1.29
CA PHE A 338 29.55 -13.42 0.50
C PHE A 338 30.01 -14.58 -0.40
N ILE A 339 30.06 -15.81 0.09
CA ILE A 339 30.44 -16.98 -0.71
C ILE A 339 29.41 -17.25 -1.80
N THR A 340 28.12 -17.14 -1.51
CA THR A 340 27.06 -17.36 -2.51
C THR A 340 27.02 -16.25 -3.56
N SER A 341 27.32 -15.00 -3.21
CA SER A 341 27.45 -13.89 -4.16
C SER A 341 28.76 -13.95 -4.96
N TYR A 342 29.88 -14.36 -4.35
CA TYR A 342 31.17 -14.57 -5.00
C TYR A 342 31.11 -15.74 -6.01
N LEU A 343 30.50 -16.87 -5.63
CA LEU A 343 30.24 -17.99 -6.54
C LEU A 343 29.27 -17.61 -7.67
N TYR A 344 28.36 -16.66 -7.44
CA TYR A 344 27.50 -16.11 -8.51
C TYR A 344 28.29 -15.21 -9.46
N PHE A 345 29.21 -14.40 -8.92
CA PHE A 345 30.08 -13.52 -9.69
C PHE A 345 31.06 -14.32 -10.57
N ASP A 346 31.65 -15.38 -10.03
CA ASP A 346 32.49 -16.31 -10.79
C ASP A 346 31.71 -17.07 -11.86
N LYS A 347 30.45 -17.42 -11.62
CA LYS A 347 29.60 -18.08 -12.62
C LYS A 347 29.17 -17.12 -13.74
N ILE A 348 28.98 -15.84 -13.42
CA ILE A 348 28.73 -14.77 -14.40
C ILE A 348 29.99 -14.50 -15.22
N ILE A 349 31.17 -14.40 -14.60
CA ILE A 349 32.44 -14.22 -15.29
C ILE A 349 32.77 -15.46 -16.15
N TYR A 350 32.58 -16.67 -15.64
CA TYR A 350 32.79 -17.91 -16.39
C TYR A 350 31.87 -18.00 -17.61
N ASN A 351 30.58 -17.65 -17.47
CA ASN A 351 29.65 -17.60 -18.61
C ASN A 351 29.98 -16.46 -19.60
N LEU A 352 30.49 -15.32 -19.12
CA LEU A 352 30.98 -14.23 -19.98
C LEU A 352 32.26 -14.62 -20.73
N CYS A 353 33.12 -15.45 -20.13
CA CYS A 353 34.33 -15.98 -20.76
C CYS A 353 34.03 -17.11 -21.77
N GLN A 354 33.03 -17.95 -21.51
CA GLN A 354 32.60 -19.02 -22.43
C GLN A 354 31.85 -18.48 -23.67
N ASN A 355 31.21 -17.31 -23.57
CA ASN A 355 30.49 -16.68 -24.69
C ASN A 355 31.37 -15.85 -25.64
N ARG A 356 32.69 -15.81 -25.43
CA ARG A 356 33.65 -15.28 -26.42
C ARG A 356 34.31 -16.41 -27.21
N ASN A 357 33.52 -17.07 -28.06
CA ASN A 357 34.03 -17.59 -29.33
C ASN A 357 33.89 -16.48 -30.38
N ILE A 358 34.81 -15.52 -30.35
CA ILE A 358 35.14 -14.67 -31.49
C ILE A 358 36.67 -14.60 -31.53
N LEU A 359 37.23 -15.57 -32.26
CA LEU A 359 38.36 -15.32 -33.16
C LEU A 359 37.83 -14.48 -34.33
#